data_AF-A0A2S8BGH7-F1
#
_entry.id   AF-A0A2S8BGH7-F1
#
_cell.length_a   1.000
_cell.length_b   1.000
_cell.length_c   1.000
_cell.angle_alpha   90.00
_cell.angle_beta   90.00
_cell.angle_gamma   90.00
#
_symmetry.space_group_name_H-M   'P 1'
#
loop_
_entity.id
_entity.type
_entity.pdbx_description
1 polymer ?
#
loop_
_entity_poly.entity_id
_entity_poly.type
_entity_poly.pdbx_seq_one_letter_code
_entity_poly.pdbx_strand_id
1 'polypeptide(L)'
;MAGAGHSQGVLAVQALKAAGAADVQLLALAQLIGAAGTLVARRRGISVLGDRPPMVSVTNADPERLYELLEEFAQDVRTVLPPVLSIRNGRRAVVITGTPEQLSRFELYCEQIAEKEAADRKNKVRGGAVFAPVFEPVAVEVGFHTPRLADGIDLVGGWAEQVGLDVALAREMTEAILVRQVDWVDEVTELHDAGARWILDLGPGDILTRLTAPVIRGLGIGIVPVATRGGQRNLFTVGASRRWPGPGPATSRRWWRCPTARTKPRHQVHPADRPVADPAGRHDPRPPSTRTSSPPPPTPGTGPSWPAAARSPRRSSTPASRS
;
A
#
# COMPACT_ATOMS: atom_id res chain seq x y z
N MET A 1 -6.46 22.62 8.51
CA MET A 1 -5.36 21.82 7.93
C MET A 1 -5.49 20.44 8.53
N ALA A 2 -5.58 19.39 7.72
CA ALA A 2 -5.54 18.02 8.23
C ALA A 2 -4.08 17.58 8.38
N GLY A 3 -3.77 16.80 9.41
CA GLY A 3 -2.43 16.29 9.67
C GLY A 3 -2.51 14.82 10.06
N ALA A 4 -1.64 14.00 9.49
CA ALA A 4 -1.49 12.57 9.77
C ALA A 4 -0.08 12.31 10.30
N GLY A 5 0.08 11.29 11.14
CA GLY A 5 1.31 11.04 11.88
C GLY A 5 1.68 9.56 11.85
N HIS A 6 2.68 9.21 11.05
CA HIS A 6 3.15 7.83 10.97
C HIS A 6 4.00 7.47 12.20
N SER A 7 3.60 6.44 12.95
CA SER A 7 4.31 5.96 14.13
C SER A 7 4.61 7.11 15.11
N GLN A 8 5.88 7.43 15.40
CA GLN A 8 6.29 8.55 16.24
C GLN A 8 5.78 9.93 15.76
N GLY A 9 5.40 10.07 14.49
CA GLY A 9 4.90 11.31 13.89
C GLY A 9 3.62 11.85 14.55
N VAL A 10 2.89 11.04 15.31
CA VAL A 10 1.71 11.49 16.08
C VAL A 10 2.04 12.61 17.06
N LEU A 11 3.24 12.63 17.65
CA LEU A 11 3.69 13.72 18.53
C LEU A 11 3.85 15.04 17.76
N ALA A 12 4.40 14.98 16.54
CA ALA A 12 4.57 16.16 15.69
C ALA A 12 3.20 16.71 15.22
N VAL A 13 2.22 15.84 15.00
CA VAL A 13 0.84 16.26 14.71
C VAL A 13 0.24 16.99 15.91
N GLN A 14 0.47 16.51 17.14
CA GLN A 14 0.03 17.22 18.34
C GLN A 14 0.72 18.57 18.51
N ALA A 15 2.02 18.66 18.24
CA ALA A 15 2.78 19.91 18.26
C ALA A 15 2.19 20.94 17.30
N LEU A 16 1.88 20.50 16.06
CA LEU A 16 1.25 21.35 15.05
C LEU A 16 -0.15 21.82 15.47
N LYS A 17 -0.96 20.94 16.07
CA LYS A 17 -2.29 21.29 16.62
C LYS A 17 -2.20 22.32 17.76
N ALA A 18 -1.17 22.19 18.59
CA ALA A 18 -0.87 23.14 19.67
C ALA A 18 -0.21 24.45 19.18
N ALA A 19 0.02 24.59 17.87
CA ALA A 19 0.61 25.77 17.24
C ALA A 19 1.95 26.21 17.89
N GLY A 20 2.78 25.26 18.30
CA GLY A 20 4.09 25.51 18.90
C GLY A 20 4.09 25.72 20.42
N ALA A 21 2.92 25.84 21.07
CA ALA A 21 2.83 26.13 22.50
C ALA A 21 3.32 24.97 23.39
N ALA A 22 3.30 23.74 22.88
CA ALA A 22 3.62 22.53 23.62
C ALA A 22 4.91 21.82 23.14
N ASP A 23 5.70 22.43 22.25
CA ASP A 23 6.82 21.75 21.57
C ASP A 23 7.86 21.19 22.55
N VAL A 24 8.21 21.97 23.57
CA VAL A 24 9.18 21.53 24.61
C VAL A 24 8.62 20.37 25.43
N GLN A 25 7.34 20.41 25.77
CA GLN A 25 6.68 19.36 26.54
C GLN A 25 6.59 18.06 25.73
N LEU A 26 6.24 18.16 24.44
CA LEU A 26 6.17 17.00 23.54
C LEU A 26 7.54 16.41 23.25
N LEU A 27 8.59 17.24 23.15
CA LEU A 27 9.97 16.75 23.05
C LEU A 27 10.41 16.03 24.33
N ALA A 28 10.11 16.59 25.50
CA ALA A 28 10.38 15.92 26.78
C ALA A 28 9.64 14.58 26.87
N LEU A 29 8.37 14.54 26.47
CA LEU A 29 7.58 13.31 26.40
C LEU A 29 8.16 12.29 25.42
N ALA A 30 8.62 12.72 24.24
CA ALA A 30 9.30 11.84 23.28
C ALA A 30 10.52 11.16 23.89
N GLN A 31 11.30 11.91 24.69
CA GLN A 31 12.46 11.38 25.40
C GLN A 31 12.07 10.32 26.44
N LEU A 32 11.00 10.56 27.21
CA LEU A 32 10.46 9.59 28.16
C LEU A 32 9.98 8.31 27.45
N ILE A 33 9.24 8.46 26.35
CA ILE A 33 8.73 7.33 25.56
C ILE A 33 9.89 6.50 24.99
N GLY A 34 10.92 7.14 24.43
CA GLY A 34 12.10 6.45 23.91
C GLY A 34 12.85 5.66 24.99
N ALA A 35 13.04 6.26 26.17
CA ALA A 35 13.69 5.61 27.31
C ALA A 35 12.87 4.41 27.84
N ALA A 36 11.56 4.59 28.02
CA ALA A 36 10.66 3.52 28.47
C ALA A 36 10.59 2.38 27.45
N GLY A 37 10.44 2.72 26.16
CA GLY A 37 10.41 1.76 25.07
C GLY A 37 11.68 0.90 25.04
N THR A 38 12.86 1.53 25.14
CA THR A 38 14.14 0.82 25.19
C THR A 38 14.26 -0.09 26.42
N LEU A 39 13.86 0.40 27.60
CA LEU A 39 13.92 -0.36 28.84
C LEU A 39 13.00 -1.60 28.81
N VAL A 40 11.74 -1.42 28.40
CA VAL A 40 10.76 -2.51 28.32
C VAL A 40 11.12 -3.48 27.20
N ALA A 41 11.58 -2.98 26.05
CA ALA A 41 12.00 -3.83 24.94
C ALA A 41 13.10 -4.81 25.32
N ARG A 42 14.12 -4.33 26.04
CA ARG A 42 15.19 -5.18 26.57
C ARG A 42 14.66 -6.25 27.53
N ARG A 43 13.74 -5.88 28.43
CA ARG A 43 13.10 -6.83 29.38
C ARG A 43 12.26 -7.90 28.67
N ARG A 44 11.71 -7.57 27.50
CA ARG A 44 10.76 -8.41 26.75
C ARG A 44 11.40 -9.10 25.52
N GLY A 45 12.70 -8.94 25.31
CA GLY A 45 13.45 -9.57 24.22
C GLY A 45 13.08 -9.07 22.81
N ILE A 46 12.55 -7.85 22.70
CA ILE A 46 12.18 -7.21 21.42
C ILE A 46 13.12 -6.07 21.07
N SER A 47 14.40 -6.29 21.34
CA SER A 47 15.51 -5.45 20.90
C SER A 47 16.30 -6.16 19.81
N VAL A 48 17.08 -5.40 19.05
CA VAL A 48 17.99 -5.94 18.04
C VAL A 48 18.93 -7.01 18.65
N LEU A 49 19.13 -8.10 17.92
CA LEU A 49 20.06 -9.17 18.29
C LEU A 49 21.03 -9.45 17.13
N GLY A 50 22.26 -8.98 17.28
CA GLY A 50 23.24 -8.97 16.17
C GLY A 50 22.71 -8.11 15.02
N ASP A 51 22.62 -8.69 13.83
CA ASP A 51 22.07 -8.02 12.64
C ASP A 51 20.55 -8.25 12.44
N ARG A 52 19.88 -8.91 13.40
CA ARG A 52 18.44 -9.23 13.29
C ARG A 52 17.60 -8.21 14.08
N PRO A 53 16.88 -7.30 13.40
CA PRO A 53 16.03 -6.33 14.08
C PRO A 53 14.72 -6.97 14.56
N PRO A 54 14.06 -6.34 15.55
CA PRO A 54 12.76 -6.78 16.07
C PRO A 54 11.57 -6.37 15.19
N MET A 55 11.82 -5.77 14.02
CA MET A 55 10.79 -5.38 13.03
C MET A 55 11.25 -5.75 11.62
N VAL A 56 10.35 -6.38 10.86
CA VAL A 56 10.59 -6.78 9.47
C VAL A 56 9.46 -6.28 8.59
N SER A 57 9.83 -5.61 7.49
CA SER A 57 8.90 -5.19 6.44
C SER A 57 8.60 -6.38 5.55
N VAL A 58 7.31 -6.65 5.31
CA VAL A 58 6.83 -7.69 4.41
C VAL A 58 6.10 -7.02 3.25
N THR A 59 6.67 -7.14 2.05
CA THR A 59 6.07 -6.60 0.82
C THR A 59 5.61 -7.72 -0.10
N ASN A 60 4.77 -7.36 -1.08
CA ASN A 60 4.18 -8.30 -2.04
C ASN A 60 3.25 -9.37 -1.42
N ALA A 61 2.84 -9.20 -0.17
CA ALA A 61 1.85 -10.04 0.51
C ALA A 61 0.51 -9.33 0.62
N ASP A 62 -0.59 -10.09 0.65
CA ASP A 62 -1.89 -9.57 1.07
C ASP A 62 -1.90 -9.49 2.60
N PRO A 63 -2.22 -8.31 3.21
CA PRO A 63 -2.27 -8.16 4.66
C PRO A 63 -3.19 -9.17 5.37
N GLU A 64 -4.36 -9.46 4.80
CA GLU A 64 -5.31 -10.41 5.39
C GLU A 64 -4.72 -11.82 5.41
N ARG A 65 -4.12 -12.23 4.29
CA ARG A 65 -3.45 -13.54 4.21
C ARG A 65 -2.26 -13.63 5.16
N LEU A 66 -1.48 -12.55 5.33
CA LEU A 66 -0.36 -12.56 6.25
C LEU A 66 -0.83 -12.66 7.70
N TYR A 67 -1.94 -12.01 8.03
CA TYR A 67 -2.57 -12.10 9.35
C TYR A 67 -3.04 -13.53 9.66
N GLU A 68 -3.70 -14.20 8.72
CA GLU A 68 -4.07 -15.63 8.85
C GLU A 68 -2.84 -16.51 9.12
N LEU A 69 -1.76 -16.32 8.35
CA LEU A 69 -0.52 -17.08 8.54
C LEU A 69 0.15 -16.82 9.89
N LEU A 70 0.06 -15.59 10.41
CA LEU A 70 0.55 -15.26 11.75
C LEU A 70 -0.27 -15.97 12.84
N GLU A 71 -1.59 -16.06 12.67
CA GLU A 71 -2.47 -16.80 13.58
C GLU A 71 -2.20 -18.31 13.53
N GLU A 72 -2.07 -18.89 12.35
CA GLU A 72 -1.68 -20.30 12.16
C GLU A 72 -0.32 -20.58 12.83
N PHE A 73 0.68 -19.73 12.57
CA PHE A 73 2.00 -19.84 13.18
C PHE A 73 1.95 -19.69 14.71
N ALA A 74 1.07 -18.83 15.23
CA ALA A 74 0.90 -18.66 16.68
C ALA A 74 0.35 -19.91 17.38
N GLN A 75 -0.42 -20.76 16.69
CA GLN A 75 -0.94 -22.01 17.24
C GLN A 75 0.15 -23.09 17.35
N ASP A 76 1.09 -23.12 16.41
CA ASP A 76 2.15 -24.13 16.35
C ASP A 76 3.32 -23.84 17.31
N VAL A 77 3.50 -22.57 17.68
CA VAL A 77 4.64 -22.15 18.50
C VAL A 77 4.21 -22.00 19.96
N ARG A 78 4.78 -22.82 20.86
CA ARG A 78 4.68 -22.68 22.33
C ARG A 78 5.43 -21.44 22.86
N THR A 79 5.18 -20.27 22.29
CA THR A 79 5.78 -19.01 22.74
C THR A 79 4.78 -18.17 23.51
N VAL A 80 5.28 -17.42 24.50
CA VAL A 80 4.48 -16.57 25.38
C VAL A 80 3.70 -15.51 24.60
N LEU A 81 4.28 -14.94 23.53
CA LEU A 81 3.62 -13.98 22.63
C LEU A 81 4.12 -14.19 21.19
N PRO A 82 3.26 -14.48 20.20
CA PRO A 82 3.65 -14.58 18.79
C PRO A 82 4.07 -13.22 18.20
N PRO A 83 4.73 -13.20 17.03
CA PRO A 83 4.89 -11.96 16.26
C PRO A 83 3.52 -11.41 15.84
N VAL A 84 3.42 -10.10 15.72
CA VAL A 84 2.16 -9.40 15.39
C VAL A 84 2.33 -8.51 14.15
N LEU A 85 1.26 -8.35 13.39
CA LEU A 85 1.17 -7.30 12.36
C LEU A 85 1.05 -5.95 13.09
N SER A 86 2.02 -5.08 12.87
CA SER A 86 2.21 -3.87 13.65
C SER A 86 1.87 -2.59 12.87
N ILE A 87 2.21 -2.56 11.57
CA ILE A 87 1.96 -1.41 10.70
C ILE A 87 1.48 -1.90 9.34
N ARG A 88 0.40 -1.33 8.82
CA ARG A 88 0.00 -1.45 7.41
C ARG A 88 0.44 -0.21 6.66
N ASN A 89 1.57 -0.30 5.97
CA ASN A 89 2.16 0.81 5.22
C ASN A 89 1.53 1.01 3.83
N GLY A 90 0.92 -0.04 3.29
CA GLY A 90 0.33 -0.04 1.96
C GLY A 90 -0.58 -1.25 1.75
N ARG A 91 -1.23 -1.29 0.59
CA ARG A 91 -2.14 -2.39 0.24
C ARG A 91 -1.50 -3.78 0.22
N ARG A 92 -0.18 -3.84 -0.02
CA ARG A 92 0.62 -5.08 -0.03
C ARG A 92 1.98 -4.89 0.66
N ALA A 93 2.02 -4.01 1.66
CA ALA A 93 3.23 -3.68 2.40
C ALA A 93 2.86 -3.47 3.87
N VAL A 94 3.37 -4.35 4.73
CA VAL A 94 3.11 -4.34 6.16
C VAL A 94 4.41 -4.53 6.93
N VAL A 95 4.41 -4.25 8.22
CA VAL A 95 5.54 -4.49 9.12
C VAL A 95 5.07 -5.42 10.22
N ILE A 96 5.81 -6.50 10.42
CA ILE A 96 5.61 -7.42 11.53
C ILE A 96 6.64 -7.14 12.63
N THR A 97 6.22 -7.25 13.88
CA THR A 97 7.04 -6.98 15.06
C THR A 97 7.01 -8.17 15.99
N GLY A 98 8.18 -8.55 16.51
CA GLY A 98 8.33 -9.70 17.40
C GLY A 98 9.77 -9.86 17.89
N THR A 99 10.06 -10.97 18.56
CA THR A 99 11.46 -11.30 18.87
C THR A 99 12.20 -11.66 17.58
N PRO A 100 13.49 -11.31 17.42
CA PRO A 100 14.27 -11.65 16.23
C PRO A 100 14.20 -13.14 15.84
N GLU A 101 14.23 -14.07 16.81
CA GLU A 101 14.09 -15.51 16.54
C GLU A 101 12.76 -15.89 15.92
N GLN A 102 11.66 -15.34 16.45
CA GLN A 102 10.32 -15.62 15.96
C GLN A 102 10.12 -15.06 14.56
N LEU A 103 10.67 -13.88 14.26
CA LEU A 103 10.60 -13.28 12.93
C LEU A 103 11.34 -14.16 11.90
N SER A 104 12.55 -14.62 12.22
CA SER A 104 13.28 -15.55 11.35
C SER A 104 12.53 -16.88 11.15
N ARG A 105 11.88 -17.41 12.20
CA ARG A 105 11.07 -18.64 12.07
C ARG A 105 9.83 -18.44 11.22
N PHE A 106 9.17 -17.29 11.34
CA PHE A 106 8.00 -16.96 10.55
C PHE A 106 8.34 -16.72 9.08
N GLU A 107 9.50 -16.11 8.80
CA GLU A 107 10.06 -15.97 7.45
C GLU A 107 10.26 -17.35 6.79
N LEU A 108 10.95 -18.28 7.47
CA LEU A 108 11.13 -19.66 6.99
C LEU A 108 9.80 -20.38 6.75
N TYR A 109 8.81 -20.17 7.63
CA TYR A 109 7.47 -20.73 7.47
C TYR A 109 6.79 -20.20 6.19
N CYS A 110 6.91 -18.90 5.92
CA CYS A 110 6.38 -18.29 4.70
C CYS A 110 7.12 -18.76 3.44
N GLU A 111 8.43 -18.98 3.52
CA GLU A 111 9.23 -19.54 2.41
C GLU A 111 8.76 -20.95 2.02
N GLN A 112 8.52 -21.83 3.00
CA GLN A 112 8.02 -23.18 2.74
C GLN A 112 6.67 -23.17 2.03
N ILE A 113 5.77 -22.25 2.41
CA ILE A 113 4.49 -22.05 1.74
C ILE A 113 4.71 -21.56 0.31
N ALA A 114 5.54 -20.55 0.12
CA ALA A 114 5.85 -19.98 -1.19
C ALA A 114 6.43 -21.03 -2.16
N GLU A 115 7.35 -21.87 -1.68
CA GLU A 115 7.94 -22.97 -2.45
C GLU A 115 6.90 -24.01 -2.86
N LYS A 116 6.04 -24.42 -1.92
CA LYS A 116 4.95 -25.37 -2.20
C LYS A 116 4.00 -24.82 -3.26
N GLU A 117 3.56 -23.57 -3.10
CA GLU A 117 2.66 -22.94 -4.08
C GLU A 117 3.31 -22.76 -5.45
N ALA A 118 4.62 -22.47 -5.50
CA ALA A 118 5.38 -22.38 -6.73
C ALA A 118 5.48 -23.74 -7.45
N ALA A 119 5.70 -24.82 -6.69
CA ALA A 119 5.71 -26.19 -7.21
C ALA A 119 4.34 -26.58 -7.77
N ASP A 120 3.25 -26.29 -7.06
CA ASP A 120 1.88 -26.57 -7.50
C ASP A 120 1.54 -25.81 -8.79
N ARG A 121 1.99 -24.56 -8.92
CA ARG A 121 1.84 -23.79 -10.16
C ARG A 121 2.64 -24.39 -11.31
N LYS A 122 3.89 -24.80 -11.07
CA LYS A 122 4.74 -25.45 -12.08
C LYS A 122 4.11 -26.77 -12.57
N ASN A 123 3.49 -27.51 -11.66
CA ASN A 123 2.79 -28.76 -11.95
C ASN A 123 1.37 -28.55 -12.51
N LYS A 124 0.96 -27.30 -12.77
CA LYS A 124 -0.37 -26.92 -13.29
C LYS A 124 -1.53 -27.39 -12.39
N VAL A 125 -1.26 -27.63 -11.11
CA VAL A 125 -2.27 -27.96 -10.10
C VAL A 125 -3.08 -26.71 -9.76
N ARG A 126 -2.42 -25.54 -9.74
CA ARG A 126 -3.06 -24.22 -9.55
C ARG A 126 -2.68 -23.22 -10.64
N GLY A 127 -3.61 -22.32 -10.94
CA GLY A 127 -3.37 -21.09 -11.69
C GLY A 127 -3.19 -19.89 -10.75
N GLY A 128 -3.08 -18.69 -11.32
CA GLY A 128 -3.01 -17.45 -10.54
C GLY A 128 -1.63 -17.08 -10.02
N ALA A 129 -1.59 -16.00 -9.22
CA ALA A 129 -0.38 -15.52 -8.56
C ALA A 129 0.00 -16.47 -7.41
N VAL A 130 1.30 -16.59 -7.15
CA VAL A 130 1.86 -17.37 -6.04
C VAL A 130 2.14 -16.43 -4.88
N PHE A 131 1.93 -16.89 -3.66
CA PHE A 131 2.40 -16.22 -2.45
C PHE A 131 3.92 -16.15 -2.49
N ALA A 132 4.45 -14.94 -2.67
CA ALA A 132 5.88 -14.68 -2.78
C ALA A 132 6.20 -13.37 -2.03
N PRO A 133 6.07 -13.36 -0.69
CA PRO A 133 6.42 -12.21 0.12
C PRO A 133 7.91 -11.91 0.02
N VAL A 134 8.28 -10.64 0.20
CA VAL A 134 9.68 -10.22 0.36
C VAL A 134 9.83 -9.63 1.75
N PHE A 135 10.76 -10.19 2.53
CA PHE A 135 11.08 -9.76 3.88
C PHE A 135 12.32 -8.86 3.85
N GLU A 136 12.20 -7.67 4.43
CA GLU A 136 13.28 -6.70 4.51
C GLU A 136 13.44 -6.22 5.96
N PRO A 137 14.64 -6.36 6.56
CA PRO A 137 14.91 -5.86 7.91
C PRO A 137 14.64 -4.34 8.01
N VAL A 138 13.93 -3.93 9.07
CA VAL A 138 13.75 -2.51 9.37
C VAL A 138 14.88 -2.06 10.29
N ALA A 139 15.58 -0.98 9.93
CA ALA A 139 16.69 -0.43 10.70
C ALA A 139 16.22 0.30 11.98
N VAL A 140 15.74 -0.48 12.96
CA VAL A 140 15.28 -0.01 14.27
C VAL A 140 15.86 -0.89 15.38
N GLU A 141 16.18 -0.28 16.52
CA GLU A 141 16.73 -1.00 17.68
C GLU A 141 15.67 -1.69 18.53
N VAL A 142 14.42 -1.21 18.47
CA VAL A 142 13.30 -1.60 19.33
C VAL A 142 12.08 -1.96 18.46
N GLY A 143 11.36 -3.01 18.83
CA GLY A 143 10.10 -3.40 18.20
C GLY A 143 8.93 -2.58 18.73
N PHE A 144 8.35 -1.72 17.89
CA PHE A 144 7.22 -0.83 18.23
C PHE A 144 5.86 -1.40 17.81
N HIS A 145 4.78 -0.75 18.25
CA HIS A 145 3.40 -1.11 17.91
C HIS A 145 3.08 -2.58 18.27
N THR A 146 3.42 -2.96 19.50
CA THR A 146 3.24 -4.32 20.00
C THR A 146 2.71 -4.34 21.44
N PRO A 147 1.79 -5.25 21.78
CA PRO A 147 1.33 -5.44 23.17
C PRO A 147 2.45 -5.72 24.17
N ARG A 148 3.61 -6.20 23.69
CA ARG A 148 4.80 -6.44 24.52
C ARG A 148 5.33 -5.19 25.21
N LEU A 149 5.03 -3.99 24.70
CA LEU A 149 5.45 -2.72 25.29
C LEU A 149 4.40 -2.05 26.18
N ALA A 150 3.27 -2.71 26.48
CA ALA A 150 2.18 -2.13 27.25
C ALA A 150 2.61 -1.59 28.62
N ASP A 151 3.52 -2.27 29.32
CA ASP A 151 4.09 -1.80 30.59
C ASP A 151 4.77 -0.42 30.48
N GLY A 152 5.18 -0.01 29.27
CA GLY A 152 5.76 1.29 29.00
C GLY A 152 4.78 2.43 29.25
N ILE A 153 3.47 2.21 29.11
CA ILE A 153 2.43 3.23 29.32
C ILE A 153 2.42 3.70 30.79
N ASP A 154 2.48 2.76 31.73
CA ASP A 154 2.49 3.08 33.16
C ASP A 154 3.82 3.72 33.58
N LEU A 155 4.95 3.26 33.03
CA LEU A 155 6.25 3.87 33.29
C LEU A 155 6.29 5.33 32.84
N VAL A 156 5.88 5.62 31.60
CA VAL A 156 5.85 7.00 31.09
C VAL A 156 4.84 7.85 31.86
N GLY A 157 3.68 7.30 32.21
CA GLY A 157 2.71 8.00 33.05
C GLY A 157 3.29 8.44 34.40
N GLY A 158 4.00 7.55 35.09
CA GLY A 158 4.67 7.88 36.35
C GLY A 158 5.82 8.88 36.20
N TRP A 159 6.61 8.78 35.14
CA TRP A 159 7.67 9.78 34.86
C TRP A 159 7.09 11.14 34.51
N ALA A 160 6.02 11.18 33.70
CA ALA A 160 5.33 12.41 33.35
C ALA A 160 4.81 13.15 34.60
N GLU A 161 4.21 12.42 35.54
CA GLU A 161 3.75 12.98 36.82
C GLU A 161 4.91 13.61 37.60
N GLN A 162 6.05 12.92 37.69
CA GLN A 162 7.22 13.41 38.43
C GLN A 162 7.83 14.69 37.84
N VAL A 163 7.75 14.87 36.52
CA VAL A 163 8.29 16.07 35.84
C VAL A 163 7.23 17.13 35.54
N GLY A 164 6.00 16.94 36.02
CA GLY A 164 4.91 17.90 35.84
C GLY A 164 4.36 17.99 34.41
N LEU A 165 4.44 16.91 33.63
CA LEU A 165 3.81 16.81 32.32
C LEU A 165 2.39 16.26 32.44
N ASP A 166 1.54 16.55 31.45
CA ASP A 166 0.19 16.01 31.36
C ASP A 166 0.23 14.47 31.24
N VAL A 167 -0.18 13.78 32.30
CA VAL A 167 -0.17 12.32 32.42
C VAL A 167 -1.13 11.66 31.43
N ALA A 168 -2.29 12.28 31.16
CA ALA A 168 -3.28 11.73 30.24
C ALA A 168 -2.74 11.77 28.81
N LEU A 169 -2.19 12.92 28.40
CA LEU A 169 -1.53 13.06 27.09
C LEU A 169 -0.32 12.13 26.99
N ALA A 170 0.47 12.00 28.06
CA ALA A 170 1.64 11.13 28.10
C ALA A 170 1.25 9.66 27.86
N ARG A 171 0.22 9.17 28.54
CA ARG A 171 -0.30 7.81 28.37
C ARG A 171 -0.84 7.59 26.96
N GLU A 172 -1.65 8.52 26.45
CA GLU A 172 -2.24 8.44 25.10
C GLU A 172 -1.16 8.37 24.00
N MET A 173 -0.16 9.25 24.06
CA MET A 173 0.95 9.24 23.09
C MET A 173 1.84 8.01 23.23
N THR A 174 2.07 7.54 24.46
CA THR A 174 2.83 6.31 24.69
C THR A 174 2.12 5.11 24.11
N GLU A 175 0.81 4.99 24.33
CA GLU A 175 -0.01 3.93 23.76
C GLU A 175 -0.04 3.98 22.23
N ALA A 176 -0.16 5.20 21.65
CA ALA A 176 -0.14 5.39 20.20
C ALA A 176 1.16 4.86 19.55
N ILE A 177 2.30 5.10 20.19
CA ILE A 177 3.62 4.83 19.61
C ILE A 177 4.11 3.43 19.96
N LEU A 178 3.93 2.97 21.20
CA LEU A 178 4.49 1.71 21.66
C LEU A 178 3.59 0.51 21.38
N VAL A 179 2.26 0.69 21.40
CA VAL A 179 1.31 -0.44 21.46
C VAL A 179 0.36 -0.49 20.28
N ARG A 180 -0.39 0.59 20.03
CA ARG A 180 -1.43 0.61 18.98
C ARG A 180 -0.81 0.35 17.61
N GLN A 181 -1.52 -0.43 16.80
CA GLN A 181 -1.14 -0.65 15.40
C GLN A 181 -1.39 0.62 14.58
N VAL A 182 -0.67 0.74 13.46
CA VAL A 182 -0.80 1.88 12.54
C VAL A 182 -1.35 1.40 11.20
N ASP A 183 -2.48 1.95 10.76
CA ASP A 183 -2.98 1.79 9.39
C ASP A 183 -2.74 3.06 8.58
N TRP A 184 -1.60 3.11 7.90
CA TRP A 184 -1.23 4.27 7.11
C TRP A 184 -2.07 4.42 5.84
N VAL A 185 -2.63 3.33 5.33
CA VAL A 185 -3.50 3.38 4.14
C VAL A 185 -4.77 4.15 4.49
N ASP A 186 -5.35 3.83 5.64
CA ASP A 186 -6.59 4.44 6.11
C ASP A 186 -6.34 5.90 6.50
N GLU A 187 -5.26 6.22 7.24
CA GLU A 187 -4.89 7.61 7.56
C GLU A 187 -4.72 8.49 6.30
N VAL A 188 -4.06 7.98 5.27
CA VAL A 188 -3.88 8.72 3.99
C VAL A 188 -5.20 8.84 3.23
N THR A 189 -6.08 7.85 3.33
CA THR A 189 -7.41 7.88 2.71
C THR A 189 -8.28 8.93 3.39
N GLU A 190 -8.22 9.05 4.73
CA GLU A 190 -8.91 10.11 5.46
C GLU A 190 -8.43 11.51 5.02
N LEU A 191 -7.12 11.69 4.80
CA LEU A 191 -6.59 12.94 4.23
C LEU A 191 -7.19 13.23 2.85
N HIS A 192 -7.25 12.23 1.97
CA HIS A 192 -7.88 12.35 0.65
C HIS A 192 -9.34 12.76 0.75
N ASP A 193 -10.11 12.10 1.62
CA ASP A 193 -11.55 12.31 1.77
C ASP A 193 -11.85 13.68 2.42
N ALA A 194 -10.94 14.20 3.24
CA ALA A 194 -10.94 15.59 3.70
C ALA A 194 -10.65 16.61 2.58
N GLY A 195 -10.41 16.17 1.35
CA GLY A 195 -10.14 17.00 0.18
C GLY A 195 -8.68 17.44 0.06
N ALA A 196 -7.75 16.76 0.75
CA ALA A 196 -6.34 17.08 0.66
C ALA A 196 -5.87 16.89 -0.78
N ARG A 197 -5.40 18.00 -1.36
CA ARG A 197 -4.80 17.98 -2.67
C ARG A 197 -3.31 17.68 -2.57
N TRP A 198 -2.62 18.44 -1.74
CA TRP A 198 -1.20 18.27 -1.51
C TRP A 198 -0.94 17.70 -0.12
N ILE A 199 0.01 16.79 -0.04
CA ILE A 199 0.61 16.31 1.21
C ILE A 199 2.02 16.88 1.30
N LEU A 200 2.32 17.51 2.44
CA LEU A 200 3.66 17.98 2.78
C LEU A 200 4.24 17.02 3.82
N ASP A 201 5.29 16.31 3.44
CA ASP A 201 6.01 15.38 4.31
C ASP A 201 7.11 16.15 5.05
N LEU A 202 6.89 16.35 6.36
CA LEU A 202 7.82 17.02 7.28
C LEU A 202 8.75 16.02 7.99
N GLY A 203 8.68 14.74 7.63
CA GLY A 203 9.54 13.70 8.20
C GLY A 203 11.01 13.83 7.77
N PRO A 204 11.91 13.11 8.44
CA PRO A 204 13.31 13.10 8.07
C PRO A 204 13.52 12.46 6.69
N GLY A 205 14.17 13.19 5.78
CA GLY A 205 14.47 12.71 4.44
C GLY A 205 13.23 12.61 3.54
N ASP A 206 13.03 11.46 2.90
CA ASP A 206 11.95 11.20 1.95
C ASP A 206 11.28 9.82 2.14
N ILE A 207 11.54 9.14 3.25
CA ILE A 207 11.10 7.76 3.49
C ILE A 207 9.57 7.69 3.48
N LEU A 208 8.90 8.56 4.24
CA LEU A 208 7.44 8.60 4.31
C LEU A 208 6.84 9.00 2.96
N THR A 209 7.47 9.92 2.22
CA THR A 209 7.10 10.25 0.84
C THR A 209 7.12 9.03 -0.08
N ARG A 210 8.20 8.22 -0.04
CA ARG A 210 8.32 7.00 -0.87
C ARG A 210 7.32 5.93 -0.46
N LEU A 211 7.05 5.81 0.83
CA LEU A 211 6.05 4.90 1.40
C LEU A 211 4.62 5.26 0.96
N THR A 212 4.31 6.55 0.96
CA THR A 212 2.96 7.08 0.68
C THR A 212 2.65 7.14 -0.82
N ALA A 213 3.67 7.33 -1.66
CA ALA A 213 3.48 7.52 -3.11
C ALA A 213 2.70 6.37 -3.81
N PRO A 214 2.93 5.07 -3.49
CA PRO A 214 2.08 3.98 -3.99
C PRO A 214 0.63 4.04 -3.51
N VAL A 215 0.38 4.49 -2.27
CA VAL A 215 -0.96 4.55 -1.66
C VAL A 215 -1.82 5.60 -2.35
N ILE A 216 -1.26 6.79 -2.61
CA ILE A 216 -1.98 7.90 -3.24
C ILE A 216 -2.03 7.83 -4.77
N ARG A 217 -1.45 6.78 -5.37
CA ARG A 217 -1.36 6.64 -6.83
C ARG A 217 -2.77 6.57 -7.44
N GLY A 218 -3.06 7.51 -8.34
CA GLY A 218 -4.35 7.57 -9.03
C GLY A 218 -5.42 8.40 -8.30
N LEU A 219 -5.21 8.78 -7.03
CA LEU A 219 -6.09 9.70 -6.29
C LEU A 219 -5.92 11.16 -6.71
N GLY A 220 -4.86 11.44 -7.47
CA GLY A 220 -4.51 12.77 -7.93
C GLY A 220 -3.86 13.67 -6.89
N ILE A 221 -3.52 13.12 -5.72
CA ILE A 221 -2.80 13.82 -4.67
C ILE A 221 -1.33 13.97 -5.03
N GLY A 222 -0.79 15.18 -4.83
CA GLY A 222 0.65 15.44 -4.91
C GLY A 222 1.31 15.33 -3.54
N ILE A 223 2.53 14.82 -3.47
CA ILE A 223 3.33 14.76 -2.23
C ILE A 223 4.70 15.44 -2.42
N VAL A 224 5.16 16.16 -1.39
CA VAL A 224 6.43 16.89 -1.39
C VAL A 224 7.24 16.59 -0.11
N PRO A 225 8.47 16.07 -0.21
CA PRO A 225 9.37 15.86 0.92
C PRO A 225 10.08 17.16 1.33
N VAL A 226 9.54 17.84 2.34
CA VAL A 226 9.92 19.22 2.72
C VAL A 226 11.35 19.29 3.28
N ALA A 227 11.82 18.23 3.94
CA ALA A 227 13.16 18.17 4.52
C ALA A 227 14.29 18.00 3.48
N THR A 228 13.96 17.82 2.20
CA THR A 228 14.96 17.60 1.13
C THR A 228 15.24 18.89 0.35
N ARG A 229 16.48 19.06 -0.14
CA ARG A 229 16.83 20.19 -1.03
C ARG A 229 15.94 20.23 -2.28
N GLY A 230 15.62 19.07 -2.85
CA GLY A 230 14.75 18.95 -4.02
C GLY A 230 13.31 19.37 -3.70
N GLY A 231 12.76 18.95 -2.56
CA GLY A 231 11.43 19.36 -2.11
C GLY A 231 11.36 20.85 -1.80
N GLN A 232 12.36 21.41 -1.12
CA GLN A 232 12.47 22.86 -0.87
C GLN A 232 12.49 23.66 -2.17
N ARG A 233 13.26 23.22 -3.18
CA ARG A 233 13.25 23.86 -4.50
C ARG A 233 11.84 23.84 -5.11
N ASN A 234 11.11 22.73 -5.01
CA ASN A 234 9.74 22.64 -5.52
C ASN A 234 8.76 23.56 -4.77
N LEU A 235 9.01 23.86 -3.49
CA LEU A 235 8.15 24.74 -2.69
C LEU A 235 8.44 26.23 -2.91
N PHE A 236 9.72 26.60 -3.01
CA PHE A 236 10.15 28.00 -2.96
C PHE A 236 10.52 28.60 -4.31
N THR A 237 10.77 27.78 -5.34
CA THR A 237 11.14 28.29 -6.67
C THR A 237 9.91 28.39 -7.57
N VAL A 238 9.52 29.62 -7.90
CA VAL A 238 8.47 29.90 -8.89
C VAL A 238 8.82 29.20 -10.21
N GLY A 239 7.90 28.41 -10.76
CA GLY A 239 8.10 27.62 -11.98
C GLY A 239 8.76 26.24 -11.77
N ALA A 240 9.35 25.96 -10.60
CA ALA A 240 9.81 24.61 -10.23
C ALA A 240 8.75 23.81 -9.47
N SER A 241 7.60 24.43 -9.15
CA SER A 241 6.48 23.78 -8.47
C SER A 241 6.06 22.54 -9.25
N ARG A 242 5.93 21.40 -8.56
CA ARG A 242 5.39 20.19 -9.18
C ARG A 242 3.99 20.51 -9.72
N ARG A 243 3.75 20.12 -10.97
CA ARG A 243 2.40 20.17 -11.53
C ARG A 243 1.51 19.24 -10.72
N TRP A 244 0.32 19.72 -10.38
CA TRP A 244 -0.76 18.90 -9.85
C TRP A 244 -0.92 17.63 -10.71
N PRO A 245 -0.84 16.42 -10.13
CA PRO A 245 -0.95 15.18 -10.91
C PRO A 245 -2.27 15.08 -11.67
N GLY A 246 -3.33 15.76 -11.19
CA GLY A 246 -4.69 15.56 -11.67
C GLY A 246 -5.26 14.27 -11.08
N PRO A 247 -6.58 14.17 -10.88
CA PRO A 247 -7.18 12.84 -10.69
C PRO A 247 -6.73 11.94 -11.84
N GLY A 248 -6.49 10.65 -11.57
CA GLY A 248 -6.17 9.69 -12.63
C GLY A 248 -7.20 9.77 -13.76
N PRO A 249 -6.86 9.34 -15.00
CA PRO A 249 -7.78 9.43 -16.12
C PRO A 249 -9.13 8.87 -15.69
N ALA A 250 -10.16 9.71 -15.75
CA ALA A 250 -11.50 9.29 -15.41
C ALA A 250 -11.89 8.19 -16.39
N THR A 251 -11.81 6.93 -15.95
CA THR A 251 -12.31 5.78 -16.70
C THR A 251 -13.83 5.84 -16.82
N SER A 252 -14.48 6.79 -16.13
CA SER A 252 -15.87 7.17 -16.38
C SER A 252 -16.02 7.60 -17.83
N ARG A 253 -16.67 6.74 -18.60
CA ARG A 253 -17.08 6.99 -19.97
C ARG A 253 -17.81 8.34 -20.06
N ARG A 254 -17.24 9.31 -20.78
CA ARG A 254 -17.97 10.54 -21.11
C ARG A 254 -18.85 10.28 -22.31
N TRP A 255 -20.15 10.49 -22.12
CA TRP A 255 -21.11 10.51 -23.21
C TRP A 255 -21.00 11.84 -23.96
N TRP A 256 -20.88 11.78 -25.28
CA TRP A 256 -20.93 12.96 -26.13
C TRP A 256 -22.16 12.91 -27.03
N ARG A 257 -22.72 14.07 -27.36
CA ARG A 257 -23.79 14.18 -28.37
C ARG A 257 -23.17 14.48 -29.73
N CYS A 258 -23.50 13.66 -30.73
CA CYS A 258 -23.13 13.91 -32.11
C CYS A 258 -24.01 15.01 -32.73
N PRO A 259 -23.44 16.13 -33.22
CA PRO A 259 -24.22 17.21 -33.83
C PRO A 259 -24.96 16.80 -35.12
N THR A 260 -24.49 15.76 -35.83
CA THR A 260 -25.04 15.34 -37.12
C THR A 260 -25.88 14.06 -37.05
N ALA A 261 -26.23 13.58 -35.85
CA ALA A 261 -27.14 12.45 -35.73
C ALA A 261 -28.52 12.85 -36.29
N ARG A 262 -28.82 12.43 -37.52
CA ARG A 262 -30.18 12.40 -38.07
C ARG A 262 -31.11 11.85 -36.99
N THR A 263 -32.12 12.64 -36.65
CA THR A 263 -33.19 12.31 -35.73
C THR A 263 -33.77 10.93 -36.04
N LYS A 264 -33.45 9.93 -35.21
CA LYS A 264 -34.27 8.72 -35.09
C LYS A 264 -35.29 8.94 -33.96
N PRO A 265 -36.56 8.55 -34.14
CA PRO A 265 -37.60 8.74 -33.13
C PRO A 265 -37.25 8.03 -31.81
N ARG A 266 -37.66 8.66 -30.69
CA ARG A 266 -37.24 8.36 -29.30
C ARG A 266 -37.45 6.91 -28.82
N HIS A 267 -38.17 6.07 -29.55
CA HIS A 267 -38.48 4.69 -29.14
C HIS A 267 -37.46 3.63 -29.59
N GLN A 268 -36.35 4.01 -30.25
CA GLN A 268 -35.31 3.05 -30.71
C GLN A 268 -33.87 3.46 -30.32
N VAL A 269 -33.66 4.02 -29.12
CA VAL A 269 -32.29 4.25 -28.62
C VAL A 269 -32.06 3.36 -27.41
N HIS A 270 -31.44 2.20 -27.63
CA HIS A 270 -30.96 1.37 -26.53
C HIS A 270 -29.74 2.05 -25.90
N PRO A 271 -29.50 1.95 -24.56
CA PRO A 271 -28.36 2.58 -23.90
C PRO A 271 -26.98 2.20 -24.48
N ALA A 272 -26.91 1.08 -25.20
CA ALA A 272 -25.71 0.57 -25.86
C ALA A 272 -25.30 1.32 -27.14
N ASP A 273 -26.18 2.14 -27.74
CA ASP A 273 -25.96 2.78 -29.05
C ASP A 273 -25.32 4.18 -28.97
N ARG A 274 -24.95 4.63 -27.77
CA ARG A 274 -24.28 5.93 -27.62
C ARG A 274 -22.76 5.76 -27.76
N PRO A 275 -22.10 6.57 -28.60
CA PRO A 275 -20.66 6.50 -28.75
C PRO A 275 -19.96 6.95 -27.46
N VAL A 276 -18.94 6.19 -27.05
CA VAL A 276 -18.13 6.45 -25.86
C VAL A 276 -16.73 6.83 -26.30
N ALA A 277 -16.17 7.90 -25.73
CA ALA A 277 -14.77 8.26 -25.93
C ALA A 277 -13.89 7.71 -24.79
N ASP A 278 -12.72 7.20 -25.15
CA ASP A 278 -11.63 6.81 -24.24
C ASP A 278 -10.86 8.08 -23.78
N PRO A 279 -10.39 8.19 -22.51
CA PRO A 279 -9.56 9.29 -22.00
C PRO A 279 -8.34 9.70 -22.86
N ALA A 280 -7.90 8.88 -23.82
CA ALA A 280 -6.80 9.22 -24.74
C ALA A 280 -7.22 10.08 -25.96
N GLY A 281 -8.49 10.48 -26.08
CA GLY A 281 -8.96 11.33 -27.18
C GLY A 281 -8.93 10.68 -28.57
N ARG A 282 -8.65 9.38 -28.65
CA ARG A 282 -8.82 8.61 -29.89
C ARG A 282 -10.30 8.32 -30.07
N HIS A 283 -10.88 8.90 -31.13
CA HIS A 283 -12.21 8.56 -31.60
C HIS A 283 -12.18 7.17 -32.24
N ASP A 284 -12.45 6.11 -31.46
CA ASP A 284 -12.90 4.85 -32.05
C ASP A 284 -14.43 4.79 -31.89
N PRO A 285 -15.22 4.86 -32.98
CA PRO A 285 -16.68 4.88 -32.91
C PRO A 285 -17.30 3.52 -32.53
N ARG A 286 -16.52 2.56 -32.02
CA ARG A 286 -16.92 1.14 -31.92
C ARG A 286 -17.14 0.70 -30.47
N PRO A 287 -18.22 -0.05 -30.18
CA PRO A 287 -18.44 -0.63 -28.86
C PRO A 287 -17.48 -1.80 -28.58
N PRO A 288 -17.11 -2.07 -27.31
CA PRO A 288 -16.21 -3.17 -26.96
C PRO A 288 -16.87 -4.54 -27.22
N SER A 289 -16.14 -5.46 -27.86
CA SER A 289 -16.66 -6.78 -28.26
C SER A 289 -16.70 -7.78 -27.09
N THR A 290 -17.84 -8.46 -26.89
CA THR A 290 -17.94 -9.72 -26.14
C THR A 290 -17.58 -10.89 -27.05
N ARG A 291 -16.63 -11.75 -26.65
CA ARG A 291 -16.29 -12.97 -27.40
C ARG A 291 -17.40 -14.02 -27.26
N THR A 292 -18.07 -14.34 -28.35
CA THR A 292 -18.87 -15.57 -28.50
C THR A 292 -18.33 -16.40 -29.66
N SER A 293 -18.12 -17.68 -29.42
CA SER A 293 -17.62 -18.67 -30.37
C SER A 293 -18.73 -19.15 -31.31
N SER A 294 -18.94 -18.43 -32.43
CA SER A 294 -19.54 -18.84 -33.72
C SER A 294 -19.92 -17.58 -34.52
N PRO A 295 -19.59 -17.44 -35.82
CA PRO A 295 -19.84 -16.19 -36.53
C PRO A 295 -21.28 -16.12 -37.09
N PRO A 296 -22.06 -15.06 -36.82
CA PRO A 296 -23.23 -14.70 -37.63
C PRO A 296 -22.81 -14.03 -38.96
N PRO A 297 -23.70 -13.96 -39.98
CA PRO A 297 -23.36 -13.37 -41.28
C PRO A 297 -23.01 -11.88 -41.18
N PRO A 298 -22.20 -11.33 -42.11
CA PRO A 298 -21.61 -10.00 -41.96
C PRO A 298 -22.67 -8.89 -42.09
N THR A 299 -22.89 -8.16 -41.00
CA THR A 299 -23.54 -6.84 -41.02
C THR A 299 -22.53 -5.73 -41.36
N PRO A 300 -22.93 -4.66 -42.07
CA PRO A 300 -22.01 -3.61 -42.48
C PRO A 300 -21.56 -2.78 -41.27
N GLY A 301 -20.27 -2.84 -40.93
CA GLY A 301 -19.66 -2.04 -39.88
C GLY A 301 -18.63 -2.76 -38.99
N THR A 302 -18.59 -4.09 -38.99
CA THR A 302 -17.61 -4.88 -38.24
C THR A 302 -16.49 -5.38 -39.16
N GLY A 303 -15.24 -5.02 -38.87
CA GLY A 303 -14.07 -5.57 -39.56
C GLY A 303 -13.84 -7.04 -39.14
N PRO A 304 -13.42 -7.93 -40.05
CA PRO A 304 -13.22 -9.33 -39.71
C PRO A 304 -11.90 -9.50 -38.93
N SER A 305 -11.96 -10.16 -37.77
CA SER A 305 -10.77 -10.77 -37.15
C SER A 305 -10.68 -12.22 -37.61
N TRP A 306 -9.78 -12.52 -38.53
CA TRP A 306 -9.52 -13.89 -38.95
C TRP A 306 -8.51 -14.55 -37.99
N PRO A 307 -8.83 -15.68 -37.34
CA PRO A 307 -7.83 -16.46 -36.62
C PRO A 307 -6.87 -17.12 -37.61
N ALA A 308 -5.58 -16.80 -37.54
CA ALA A 308 -4.54 -17.29 -38.45
C ALA A 308 -4.08 -18.74 -38.19
N ALA A 309 -4.86 -19.56 -37.47
CA ALA A 309 -4.44 -20.89 -37.03
C ALA A 309 -5.33 -21.99 -37.63
N ALA A 310 -5.29 -22.15 -38.95
CA ALA A 310 -5.67 -23.39 -39.65
C ALA A 310 -5.36 -23.27 -41.16
N ARG A 311 -4.09 -23.31 -41.54
CA ARG A 311 -3.70 -23.65 -42.92
C ARG A 311 -2.66 -24.77 -42.87
N SER A 312 -3.13 -26.02 -42.86
CA SER A 312 -2.28 -27.18 -43.13
C SER A 312 -1.82 -27.14 -44.59
N PRO A 313 -0.54 -27.42 -44.91
CA PRO A 313 -0.10 -27.52 -46.30
C PRO A 313 -0.73 -28.77 -46.93
N ARG A 314 -1.44 -28.61 -48.05
CA ARG A 314 -1.90 -29.72 -48.88
C ARG A 314 -0.67 -30.47 -49.41
N ARG A 315 -0.60 -31.79 -49.13
CA ARG A 315 0.26 -32.73 -49.86
C ARG A 315 -0.15 -32.72 -51.34
N SER A 316 0.78 -32.41 -52.23
CA SER A 316 0.64 -32.67 -53.66
C SER A 316 1.16 -34.07 -53.98
N SER A 317 0.29 -34.90 -54.53
CA SER A 317 0.58 -36.24 -55.06
C SER A 317 1.02 -36.17 -56.52
N THR A 318 2.25 -36.67 -56.81
CA THR A 318 2.73 -37.51 -57.94
C THR A 318 2.49 -37.07 -59.42
N PRO A 319 3.26 -37.54 -60.44
CA PRO A 319 3.87 -38.87 -60.60
C PRO A 319 5.30 -38.95 -61.17
N ALA A 320 5.77 -40.20 -61.25
CA ALA A 320 7.06 -40.68 -61.74
C ALA A 320 7.31 -40.49 -63.25
N SER A 321 8.57 -40.34 -63.66
CA SER A 321 9.37 -41.41 -64.30
C SER A 321 10.39 -40.89 -65.34
N ARG A 322 11.54 -41.59 -65.38
CA ARG A 322 12.55 -41.74 -66.46
C ARG A 322 13.32 -40.46 -66.82
N SER A 323 14.64 -40.45 -66.94
CA SER A 323 15.65 -41.47 -67.30
C SER A 323 17.01 -41.07 -66.73
#